data_AF-A0A3B9IK63-F1
#
_entry.id   AF-A0A3B9IK63-F1
#
_cell.length_a   1.000
_cell.length_b   1.000
_cell.length_c   1.000
_cell.angle_alpha   90.00
_cell.angle_beta   90.00
_cell.angle_gamma   90.00
#
_symmetry.space_group_name_H-M   'P 1'
#
loop_
_entity.id
_entity.type
_entity.pdbx_description
1 polymer ?
#
loop_
_entity_poly.entity_id
_entity_poly.type
_entity_poly.pdbx_seq_one_letter_code
_entity_poly.pdbx_strand_id
1 'polypeptide(L)' 'LMWRAYDEFGFLRYSFADSVAMLHPYYVTRALGGVLYLTGGLMFAFNIFMTIRQPAPAILPGASDAAPARGAAPAAGS' A
#
# COMPACT_ATOMS: atom_id res chain seq x y z
N LEU A 1 -2.46 29.17 22.39
CA LEU A 1 -3.74 28.46 22.58
C LEU A 1 -4.91 29.38 22.19
N MET A 2 -5.55 29.11 21.05
CA MET A 2 -6.59 29.97 20.44
C MET A 2 -7.85 30.13 21.30
N TRP A 3 -8.15 29.17 22.17
CA TRP A 3 -9.30 29.18 23.08
C TRP A 3 -9.29 30.28 24.19
N ARG A 4 -8.28 31.17 24.18
CA ARG A 4 -8.08 32.23 25.18
C ARG A 4 -7.89 33.62 24.56
N ALA A 5 -8.14 33.79 23.26
CA ALA A 5 -8.09 35.08 22.60
C ALA A 5 -9.44 35.80 22.72
N TYR A 6 -9.64 36.50 23.84
CA TYR A 6 -10.73 37.46 24.04
C TYR A 6 -10.20 38.87 23.75
N ASP A 7 -10.98 39.68 23.04
CA ASP A 7 -10.66 41.08 22.77
C ASP A 7 -11.03 41.97 23.97
N GLU A 8 -10.51 43.20 24.01
CA GLU A 8 -10.69 44.16 25.12
C GLU A 8 -12.16 44.53 25.44
N PHE A 9 -13.10 44.13 24.57
CA PHE A 9 -14.54 44.37 24.68
C PHE A 9 -15.40 43.10 24.87
N GLY A 10 -14.79 41.94 25.17
CA GLY A 10 -15.54 40.73 25.58
C GLY A 10 -16.24 39.94 24.46
N PHE A 11 -16.01 40.28 23.18
CA PHE A 11 -16.54 39.52 22.04
C PHE A 11 -15.54 38.45 21.54
N LEU A 12 -16.06 37.29 21.09
CA LEU A 12 -15.27 36.25 20.41
C LEU A 12 -14.81 36.77 19.04
N ARG A 13 -13.54 37.13 18.91
CA ARG A 13 -12.98 37.75 17.69
C ARG A 13 -12.83 36.79 16.50
N TYR A 14 -13.03 35.49 16.72
CA TYR A 14 -13.10 34.47 15.66
C TYR A 14 -14.30 33.57 15.93
N SER A 15 -15.24 33.51 14.98
CA SER A 15 -16.32 32.53 15.05
C SER A 15 -15.75 31.12 14.89
N PHE A 16 -16.39 30.11 15.47
CA PHE A 16 -15.99 28.70 15.32
C PHE A 16 -15.81 28.30 13.84
N ALA A 17 -16.59 28.92 12.95
CA ALA A 17 -16.55 28.69 11.51
C ALA A 17 -15.20 29.05 10.86
N ASP A 18 -14.54 30.13 11.28
CA ASP A 18 -13.22 30.52 10.71
C ASP A 18 -12.11 29.57 11.12
N SER A 19 -12.16 29.05 12.36
CA SER A 19 -11.20 28.04 12.82
C SER A 19 -11.36 26.72 12.05
N VAL A 20 -12.60 26.30 11.79
CA VAL A 20 -12.89 25.09 10.98
C VAL A 20 -12.42 25.27 9.53
N ALA A 21 -12.59 26.45 8.94
CA ALA A 21 -12.08 26.75 7.60
C ALA A 21 -10.54 26.67 7.54
N MET A 22 -9.83 27.14 8.56
CA MET A 22 -8.36 27.03 8.65
C MET A 22 -7.87 25.59 8.87
N LEU A 23 -8.66 24.76 9.54
CA LEU A 23 -8.35 23.33 9.77
C LEU A 23 -8.71 22.44 8.57
N HIS A 24 -9.58 22.90 7.68
CA HIS A 24 -10.00 22.19 6.47
C HIS A 24 -8.83 21.60 5.64
N PRO A 25 -7.74 22.34 5.30
CA PRO A 25 -6.62 21.78 4.54
C PRO A 25 -5.93 20.60 5.26
N TYR A 26 -5.91 20.57 6.59
CA TYR A 26 -5.34 19.47 7.35
C TYR A 26 -6.22 18.21 7.27
N TYR A 27 -7.55 18.37 7.36
CA TYR A 27 -8.48 17.25 7.20
C TYR A 27 -8.48 16.69 5.78
N VAL A 28 -8.33 17.53 4.75
CA VAL A 28 -8.18 17.10 3.36
C VAL A 28 -6.93 16.25 3.18
N THR A 29 -5.78 16.71 3.70
CA THR A 29 -4.52 15.95 3.60
C THR A 29 -4.61 14.60 4.32
N ARG A 30 -5.26 14.57 5.48
CA ARG A 30 -5.51 13.34 6.24
C ARG A 30 -6.44 12.37 5.49
N ALA A 31 -7.52 12.89 4.89
CA ALA A 31 -8.44 12.10 4.09
C ALA A 31 -7.75 11.52 2.85
N LEU A 32 -6.94 12.32 2.16
CA LEU A 32 -6.15 11.88 1.00
C LEU A 32 -5.20 10.73 1.38
N GLY A 33 -4.46 10.89 2.48
CA GLY A 33 -3.58 9.83 3.00
C GLY A 33 -4.34 8.56 3.37
N GLY A 34 -5.51 8.69 4.00
CA GLY A 34 -6.39 7.57 4.31
C GLY A 34 -6.91 6.84 3.06
N VAL A 35 -7.33 7.57 2.04
CA VAL A 35 -7.78 7.00 0.76
C VAL A 35 -6.67 6.22 0.08
N LEU A 36 -5.45 6.78 0.03
CA LEU A 36 -4.30 6.08 -0.56
C LEU A 36 -3.95 4.80 0.20
N TYR A 37 -3.98 4.84 1.55
CA TYR A 37 -3.75 3.67 2.39
C TYR A 37 -4.80 2.57 2.16
N LEU A 38 -6.09 2.93 2.17
CA LEU A 38 -7.18 1.99 1.92
C LEU A 38 -7.09 1.38 0.51
N THR A 39 -6.77 2.20 -0.49
CA THR A 39 -6.58 1.74 -1.87
C THR A 39 -5.45 0.72 -1.97
N GLY A 40 -4.29 1.00 -1.35
CA GLY A 40 -3.16 0.07 -1.30
C GLY A 40 -3.51 -1.24 -0.58
N GLY A 41 -4.22 -1.17 0.54
CA GLY A 41 -4.70 -2.34 1.26
C GLY A 41 -5.68 -3.19 0.44
N LEU A 42 -6.57 -2.56 -0.33
CA LEU A 42 -7.51 -3.24 -1.21
C LEU A 42 -6.77 -3.95 -2.36
N MET A 43 -5.78 -3.30 -2.97
CA MET A 43 -4.94 -3.93 -4.00
C MET A 43 -4.16 -5.13 -3.45
N PHE A 44 -3.62 -5.00 -2.24
CA PHE A 44 -2.91 -6.09 -1.57
C PHE A 44 -3.84 -7.28 -1.26
N ALA A 45 -5.03 -7.03 -0.73
CA ALA A 45 -6.03 -8.06 -0.48
C ALA A 45 -6.46 -8.77 -1.77
N PHE A 46 -6.63 -8.02 -2.87
CA PHE A 46 -6.92 -8.60 -4.18
C PHE A 46 -5.79 -9.52 -4.67
N ASN A 47 -4.53 -9.12 -4.49
CA ASN A 47 -3.38 -9.92 -4.88
C ASN A 47 -3.30 -11.26 -4.09
N ILE A 48 -3.53 -11.21 -2.78
CA ILE A 48 -3.60 -12.42 -1.94
C ILE A 48 -4.75 -13.32 -2.39
N PHE A 49 -5.93 -12.75 -2.61
CA PHE A 49 -7.09 -13.50 -3.05
C PHE A 49 -6.85 -14.22 -4.38
N MET A 50 -6.18 -13.56 -5.32
CA MET A 50 -5.79 -14.18 -6.58
C MET A 50 -4.81 -15.33 -6.38
N THR A 51 -3.81 -15.15 -5.51
CA THR A 51 -2.84 -16.21 -5.16
C THR A 51 -3.52 -17.44 -4.54
N ILE A 52 -4.46 -17.24 -3.62
CA ILE A 52 -5.21 -18.33 -2.98
C ILE A 52 -6.07 -19.10 -3.99
N ARG A 53 -6.59 -18.40 -5.00
CA ARG A 53 -7.48 -18.99 -6.02
C ARG A 53 -6.74 -19.60 -7.20
N GLN A 54 -5.42 -19.44 -7.31
CA GLN A 54 -4.67 -20.07 -8.39
C GLN A 54 -4.73 -21.59 -8.24
N PRO A 55 -5.26 -22.32 -9.25
CA PRO A 55 -5.25 -23.78 -9.22
C PRO A 55 -3.81 -24.29 -9.21
N ALA A 56 -3.59 -25.39 -8.47
CA ALA A 56 -2.27 -26.02 -8.37
C ALA A 56 -1.71 -26.30 -9.77
N PRO A 57 -0.40 -26.05 -10.02
CA PRO A 57 0.21 -26.34 -11.30
C PRO A 57 -0.07 -27.79 -11.68
N ALA A 58 -0.62 -28.01 -12.87
CA ALA A 58 -0.73 -29.36 -13.41
C ALA A 58 0.69 -29.92 -13.49
N ILE A 59 1.00 -30.90 -12.64
CA ILE A 59 2.26 -31.64 -12.72
C ILE A 59 2.21 -32.37 -14.05
N LEU A 60 2.84 -31.83 -15.10
CA LEU A 60 3.08 -32.57 -16.32
C LEU A 60 4.01 -33.73 -15.96
N PRO A 61 3.58 -35.00 -16.14
CA PRO A 61 4.48 -36.13 -16.00
C PRO A 61 5.63 -35.97 -17.01
N GLY A 62 6.86 -35.82 -16.52
CA GLY A 62 8.08 -35.73 -17.35
C GLY A 62 8.93 -34.48 -17.20
N ALA A 63 8.50 -33.45 -16.44
CA ALA A 63 9.32 -32.26 -16.21
C ALA A 63 10.50 -32.48 -15.22
N SER A 64 10.53 -33.64 -14.55
CA SER A 64 11.58 -34.02 -13.59
C SER A 64 12.79 -34.75 -14.20
N ASP A 65 12.74 -35.12 -15.49
CA ASP A 65 13.82 -35.91 -16.14
C ASP A 65 14.70 -35.12 -17.12
N ALA A 66 14.42 -33.84 -17.35
CA ALA A 66 15.27 -32.99 -18.19
C ALA A 66 16.31 -32.25 -17.35
N ALA A 67 17.19 -32.99 -16.67
CA ALA A 67 18.44 -32.44 -16.19
C ALA A 67 19.29 -32.04 -17.41
N PRO A 68 19.75 -30.78 -17.55
CA PRO A 68 20.59 -30.41 -18.67
C PRO A 68 21.92 -31.14 -18.48
N ALA A 69 22.27 -31.99 -19.44
CA ALA A 69 23.57 -32.63 -19.56
C ALA A 69 24.67 -31.56 -19.67
N ARG A 70 25.10 -31.01 -18.54
CA ARG A 70 26.28 -30.18 -18.41
C ARG A 70 27.38 -31.05 -17.83
N GLY A 71 28.33 -31.42 -18.68
CA GLY A 71 29.61 -32.00 -18.25
C GLY A 71 29.94 -33.41 -18.75
N ALA A 72 29.65 -33.75 -20.00
CA ALA A 72 30.45 -34.78 -20.68
C ALA A 72 31.72 -34.10 -21.23
N ALA A 73 32.73 -33.93 -20.37
CA ALA A 73 34.07 -33.57 -20.82
C ALA A 73 34.66 -34.78 -21.59
N PRO A 74 35.23 -34.57 -22.79
CA PRO A 74 35.76 -35.68 -23.58
C PRO A 74 36.99 -36.25 -22.87
N ALA A 75 37.00 -37.57 -22.72
CA ALA A 75 38.16 -38.33 -22.32
C ALA A 75 39.28 -38.15 -23.37
N ALA A 76 40.31 -37.39 -23.03
CA ALA A 76 41.65 -37.50 -23.60
C ALA A 76 42.54 -37.98 -22.45
N GLY A 77 43.21 -39.13 -22.48
CA GLY A 77 43.83 -39.80 -23.63
C GLY A 77 45.31 -39.44 -23.65
N SER A 78 46.14 -40.40 -23.22
CA SER A 78 47.61 -40.45 -23.08
C SER A 78 48.27 -39.56 -22.04
#